data_AF-A0A7V1BTK4-F1
#
_entry.id   AF-A0A7V1BTK4-F1
#
_cell.length_a   1.000
_cell.length_b   1.000
_cell.length_c   1.000
_cell.angle_alpha   90.00
_cell.angle_beta   90.00
_cell.angle_gamma   90.00
#
_symmetry.space_group_name_H-M   'P 1'
#
loop_
_entity.id
_entity.type
_entity.pdbx_description
1 polymer ?
#
loop_
_entity_poly.entity_id
_entity_poly.type
_entity_poly.pdbx_seq_one_letter_code
_entity_poly.pdbx_strand_id
1 'polypeptide(L)'
;MKHFFLLFAILLFIGMANAQVNVTNNISTDQTWTSNNVYLLDGLIFVDSAATLTIQKGTVIKGKEQSNITTGDGASALIVRRGGKIMANGTADEPIIFTSELDDINIPNDLTKEDRGLWGGIILLGRATTNQPTTENQIEGIPNTENARFGGTDDNDNSGVMRYVSIRHGGFSISGVPGDEINGLTLGAVGSQTVIEHIEVYSNFDDGYEWFGGTVRTKWLVSAFCADDGFDWDMGFR
;
A
#
# COMPACT_ATOMS: atom_id res chain seq x y z
N MET A 1 -48.22 -44.54 -19.10
CA MET A 1 -47.11 -44.10 -18.23
C MET A 1 -46.56 -42.82 -18.82
N LYS A 2 -46.73 -41.67 -18.16
CA LYS A 2 -46.20 -40.38 -18.62
C LYS A 2 -44.78 -40.24 -18.06
N HIS A 3 -43.76 -40.31 -18.92
CA HIS A 3 -42.38 -40.10 -18.50
C HIS A 3 -42.12 -38.59 -18.36
N PHE A 4 -41.89 -38.17 -17.13
CA PHE A 4 -41.51 -36.81 -16.78
C PHE A 4 -39.97 -36.74 -16.83
N PHE A 5 -39.41 -36.10 -17.86
CA PHE A 5 -37.97 -35.81 -17.92
C PHE A 5 -37.72 -34.50 -17.16
N LEU A 6 -37.06 -34.59 -16.01
CA LEU A 6 -36.56 -33.44 -15.27
C LEU A 6 -35.23 -33.02 -15.90
N LEU A 7 -35.21 -31.94 -16.68
CA LEU A 7 -33.96 -31.32 -17.13
C LEU A 7 -33.32 -30.61 -15.94
N PHE A 8 -32.17 -31.13 -15.48
CA PHE A 8 -31.29 -30.40 -14.56
C PHE A 8 -30.53 -29.36 -15.38
N ALA A 9 -30.86 -28.08 -15.20
CA ALA A 9 -30.04 -26.98 -15.72
C ALA A 9 -28.80 -26.86 -14.83
N ILE A 10 -27.64 -27.27 -15.34
CA ILE A 10 -26.35 -26.98 -14.71
C ILE A 10 -26.06 -25.50 -15.00
N LEU A 11 -26.22 -24.63 -13.99
CA LEU A 11 -25.67 -23.28 -14.05
C LEU A 11 -24.14 -23.41 -13.96
N LEU A 12 -23.47 -23.24 -15.08
CA LEU A 12 -22.02 -23.05 -15.11
C LEU A 12 -21.75 -21.62 -14.58
N PHE A 13 -21.30 -21.51 -13.34
CA PHE A 13 -20.67 -20.27 -12.87
C PHE A 13 -19.31 -20.16 -13.56
N ILE A 14 -19.23 -19.38 -14.64
CA ILE A 14 -17.96 -18.93 -15.17
C ILE A 14 -17.46 -17.87 -14.19
N GLY A 15 -16.59 -18.25 -13.26
CA GLY A 15 -15.80 -17.28 -12.52
C GLY A 15 -15.03 -16.46 -13.53
N MET A 16 -15.25 -15.14 -13.58
CA MET A 16 -14.39 -14.28 -14.39
C MET A 16 -12.99 -14.36 -13.79
N ALA A 17 -12.02 -14.81 -14.58
CA ALA A 17 -10.62 -14.72 -14.18
C ALA A 17 -10.28 -13.23 -13.99
N ASN A 18 -9.62 -12.88 -12.89
CA ASN A 18 -9.16 -11.50 -12.68
C ASN A 18 -8.17 -11.14 -13.79
N ALA A 19 -8.39 -10.02 -14.48
CA ALA A 19 -7.42 -9.53 -15.44
C ALA A 19 -6.26 -8.87 -14.68
N GLN A 20 -5.03 -9.19 -15.05
CA GLN A 20 -3.87 -8.48 -14.54
C GLN A 20 -3.70 -7.14 -15.28
N VAL A 21 -3.60 -6.05 -14.52
CA VAL A 21 -3.35 -4.70 -15.01
C VAL A 21 -1.96 -4.27 -14.56
N ASN A 22 -1.02 -4.17 -15.50
CA ASN A 22 0.31 -3.62 -15.20
C ASN A 22 0.21 -2.10 -15.07
N VAL A 23 0.67 -1.58 -13.93
CA VAL A 23 0.69 -0.16 -13.60
C VAL A 23 2.14 0.30 -13.71
N THR A 24 2.45 1.03 -14.78
CA THR A 24 3.81 1.53 -15.08
C THR A 24 3.90 3.05 -15.03
N ASN A 25 2.78 3.74 -14.78
CA ASN A 25 2.69 5.19 -14.82
C ASN A 25 2.07 5.72 -13.52
N ASN A 26 2.44 6.94 -13.16
CA ASN A 26 1.83 7.68 -12.07
C ASN A 26 0.34 7.94 -12.30
N ILE A 27 -0.40 7.98 -11.21
CA ILE A 27 -1.82 8.30 -11.17
C ILE A 27 -1.93 9.83 -11.07
N SER A 28 -1.99 10.46 -12.24
CA SER A 28 -2.03 11.93 -12.40
C SER A 28 -3.45 12.50 -12.45
N THR A 29 -4.46 11.64 -12.55
CA THR A 29 -5.88 12.00 -12.49
C THR A 29 -6.64 10.95 -11.69
N ASP A 30 -7.85 11.29 -11.23
CA ASP A 30 -8.67 10.37 -10.45
C ASP A 30 -8.86 9.03 -11.17
N GLN A 31 -8.52 7.96 -10.47
CA GLN A 31 -8.58 6.60 -11.00
C GLN A 31 -9.28 5.68 -9.99
N THR A 32 -10.03 4.69 -10.50
CA THR A 32 -10.61 3.63 -9.69
C THR A 32 -9.98 2.28 -10.05
N TRP A 33 -9.49 1.58 -9.05
CA TRP A 33 -9.06 0.19 -9.12
C TRP A 33 -10.18 -0.73 -8.62
N THR A 34 -10.50 -1.75 -9.39
CA THR A 34 -11.69 -2.60 -9.22
C THR A 34 -11.31 -4.02 -8.83
N SER A 35 -12.16 -4.69 -8.05
CA SER A 35 -11.86 -6.01 -7.47
C SER A 35 -11.87 -7.18 -8.44
N ASN A 36 -12.32 -6.95 -9.68
CA ASN A 36 -12.22 -7.93 -10.78
C ASN A 36 -10.87 -7.89 -11.51
N ASN A 37 -9.93 -7.08 -11.03
CA ASN A 37 -8.57 -6.98 -11.55
C ASN A 37 -7.56 -7.25 -10.44
N VAL A 38 -6.38 -7.71 -10.84
CA VAL A 38 -5.16 -7.64 -10.02
C VAL A 38 -4.29 -6.54 -10.59
N TYR A 39 -3.89 -5.57 -9.75
CA TYR A 39 -3.01 -4.47 -10.18
C TYR A 39 -1.58 -4.83 -9.86
N LEU A 40 -0.68 -4.79 -10.84
CA LEU A 40 0.73 -5.10 -10.67
C LEU A 40 1.56 -3.82 -10.82
N LEU A 41 2.15 -3.33 -9.73
CA LEU A 41 3.01 -2.16 -9.69
C LEU A 41 4.37 -2.51 -10.30
N ASP A 42 4.67 -1.90 -11.43
CA ASP A 42 5.94 -2.04 -12.13
C ASP A 42 6.79 -0.80 -11.82
N GLY A 43 7.55 -0.86 -10.72
CA GLY A 43 8.33 0.27 -10.22
C GLY A 43 7.60 1.17 -9.23
N LEU A 44 8.09 2.41 -9.08
CA LEU A 44 7.54 3.37 -8.13
C LEU A 44 6.33 4.07 -8.74
N ILE A 45 5.15 3.82 -8.16
CA ILE A 45 3.89 4.41 -8.64
C ILE A 45 3.45 5.51 -7.69
N PHE A 46 3.38 6.73 -8.22
CA PHE A 46 2.97 7.89 -7.45
C PHE A 46 1.50 8.25 -7.72
N VAL A 47 0.75 8.53 -6.66
CA VAL A 47 -0.51 9.27 -6.73
C VAL A 47 -0.18 10.75 -6.60
N ASP A 48 -0.37 11.50 -7.69
CA ASP A 48 0.05 12.89 -7.76
C ASP A 48 -0.84 13.81 -6.93
N SER A 49 -0.33 15.01 -6.63
CA SER A 49 -1.11 16.05 -5.99
C SER A 49 -2.41 16.32 -6.76
N ALA A 50 -3.52 16.41 -6.04
CA ALA A 50 -4.89 16.58 -6.54
C ALA A 50 -5.50 15.36 -7.26
N ALA A 51 -4.77 14.26 -7.43
CA ALA A 51 -5.34 13.00 -7.89
C ALA A 51 -5.85 12.15 -6.70
N THR A 52 -6.92 11.41 -6.94
CA THR A 52 -7.47 10.43 -5.99
C THR A 52 -7.42 9.04 -6.59
N LEU A 53 -6.69 8.14 -5.93
CA LEU A 53 -6.76 6.71 -6.20
C LEU A 53 -7.86 6.08 -5.33
N THR A 54 -8.94 5.62 -5.95
CA THR A 54 -9.98 4.84 -5.27
C THR A 54 -9.77 3.36 -5.50
N ILE A 55 -9.75 2.56 -4.44
CA ILE A 55 -9.56 1.10 -4.52
C ILE A 55 -10.80 0.42 -3.94
N GLN A 56 -11.46 -0.39 -4.75
CA GLN A 56 -12.62 -1.16 -4.31
C GLN A 56 -12.19 -2.21 -3.29
N LYS A 57 -13.06 -2.49 -2.31
CA LYS A 57 -12.90 -3.60 -1.37
C LYS A 57 -12.65 -4.93 -2.11
N GLY A 58 -11.85 -5.82 -1.53
CA GLY A 58 -11.48 -7.09 -2.15
C GLY A 58 -10.46 -6.99 -3.30
N THR A 59 -9.98 -5.79 -3.65
CA THR A 59 -8.96 -5.63 -4.70
C THR A 59 -7.60 -6.14 -4.21
N VAL A 60 -6.86 -6.78 -5.11
CA VAL A 60 -5.51 -7.26 -4.89
C VAL A 60 -4.54 -6.41 -5.71
N ILE A 61 -3.52 -5.90 -5.03
CA ILE A 61 -2.45 -5.10 -5.60
C ILE A 61 -1.15 -5.82 -5.27
N LYS A 62 -0.28 -5.97 -6.27
CA LYS A 62 1.00 -6.64 -6.14
C LYS A 62 2.14 -5.73 -6.54
N GLY A 63 3.26 -5.77 -5.83
CA GLY A 63 4.52 -5.17 -6.26
C GLY A 63 5.37 -6.18 -7.01
N LYS A 64 5.95 -5.79 -8.14
CA LYS A 64 6.96 -6.61 -8.84
C LYS A 64 8.22 -6.75 -7.99
N GLU A 65 8.82 -7.95 -8.03
CA GLU A 65 10.17 -8.15 -7.50
C GLU A 65 11.18 -7.35 -8.35
N GLN A 66 12.29 -6.93 -7.75
CA GLN A 66 13.26 -6.04 -8.38
C GLN A 66 13.72 -6.51 -9.77
N SER A 67 13.95 -7.81 -9.94
CA SER A 67 14.45 -8.39 -11.19
C SER A 67 13.46 -8.29 -12.36
N ASN A 68 12.17 -8.10 -12.06
CA ASN A 68 11.09 -8.02 -13.05
C ASN A 68 10.67 -6.58 -13.38
N ILE A 69 11.18 -5.57 -12.67
CA ILE A 69 10.82 -4.16 -12.91
C ILE A 69 11.32 -3.69 -14.28
N THR A 70 10.44 -3.04 -15.05
CA THR A 70 10.70 -2.57 -16.42
C THR A 70 10.83 -1.06 -16.53
N THR A 71 10.38 -0.29 -15.53
CA THR A 71 10.50 1.17 -15.49
C THR A 71 11.92 1.65 -15.18
N GLY A 72 12.79 0.75 -14.70
CA GLY A 72 14.15 1.05 -14.29
C GLY A 72 14.29 1.45 -12.82
N ASP A 73 13.20 1.40 -12.05
CA ASP A 73 13.22 1.64 -10.61
C ASP A 73 13.88 0.48 -9.85
N GLY A 74 14.46 0.79 -8.69
CA GLY A 74 15.11 -0.20 -7.82
C GLY A 74 14.15 -1.10 -7.06
N ALA A 75 12.87 -0.70 -6.93
CA ALA A 75 11.82 -1.44 -6.24
C ALA A 75 10.43 -1.03 -6.75
N SER A 76 9.42 -1.83 -6.44
CA SER A 76 8.02 -1.48 -6.65
C SER A 76 7.40 -0.97 -5.36
N ALA A 77 6.67 0.16 -5.41
CA ALA A 77 6.01 0.75 -4.24
C ALA A 77 4.85 1.65 -4.67
N LEU A 78 3.92 1.91 -3.75
CA LEU A 78 2.86 2.91 -3.94
C LEU A 78 3.12 4.12 -3.04
N ILE A 79 3.25 5.30 -3.64
CA ILE A 79 3.53 6.55 -2.93
C ILE A 79 2.42 7.55 -3.19
N VAL A 80 1.71 7.97 -2.14
CA VAL A 80 0.71 9.04 -2.21
C VAL A 80 1.39 10.36 -1.88
N ARG A 81 1.61 11.21 -2.90
CA ARG A 81 2.25 12.52 -2.73
C ARG A 81 1.36 13.47 -1.92
N ARG A 82 1.97 14.49 -1.31
CA ARG A 82 1.25 15.61 -0.66
C ARG A 82 0.12 16.13 -1.54
N GLY A 83 -1.11 16.08 -1.01
CA GLY A 83 -2.31 16.53 -1.70
C GLY A 83 -2.91 15.54 -2.69
N GLY A 84 -2.26 14.42 -2.95
CA GLY A 84 -2.90 13.23 -3.50
C GLY A 84 -3.70 12.52 -2.41
N LYS A 85 -4.60 11.64 -2.82
CA LYS A 85 -5.45 10.88 -1.90
C LYS A 85 -5.55 9.41 -2.27
N ILE A 86 -5.64 8.57 -1.25
CA ILE A 86 -6.01 7.17 -1.39
C ILE A 86 -7.36 6.91 -0.71
N MET A 87 -8.26 6.24 -1.41
CA MET A 87 -9.56 5.80 -0.89
C MET A 87 -9.63 4.27 -0.96
N ALA A 88 -8.95 3.62 -0.02
CA ALA A 88 -8.89 2.17 0.15
C ALA A 88 -9.77 1.75 1.33
N ASN A 89 -11.07 1.63 1.11
CA ASN A 89 -12.06 1.33 2.16
C ASN A 89 -12.59 -0.11 2.00
N GLY A 90 -11.75 -1.08 2.38
CA GLY A 90 -12.09 -2.50 2.45
C GLY A 90 -13.12 -2.80 3.54
N THR A 91 -13.40 -4.10 3.72
CA THR A 91 -14.21 -4.60 4.84
C THR A 91 -13.56 -5.84 5.46
N ALA A 92 -14.03 -6.28 6.62
CA ALA A 92 -13.51 -7.51 7.25
C ALA A 92 -13.65 -8.75 6.33
N ASP A 93 -14.74 -8.84 5.57
CA ASP A 93 -15.01 -9.97 4.68
C ASP A 93 -14.32 -9.81 3.30
N GLU A 94 -14.03 -8.57 2.91
CA GLU A 94 -13.41 -8.21 1.62
C GLU A 94 -12.29 -7.19 1.85
N PRO A 95 -11.17 -7.59 2.48
CA PRO A 95 -10.04 -6.69 2.70
C PRO A 95 -9.38 -6.32 1.37
N ILE A 96 -8.71 -5.18 1.32
CA ILE A 96 -7.81 -4.84 0.22
C ILE A 96 -6.44 -5.42 0.55
N ILE A 97 -5.83 -6.16 -0.37
CA ILE A 97 -4.55 -6.83 -0.15
C ILE A 97 -3.47 -6.18 -1.02
N PHE A 98 -2.40 -5.71 -0.39
CA PHE A 98 -1.14 -5.32 -1.01
C PHE A 98 -0.07 -6.35 -0.67
N THR A 99 0.58 -6.93 -1.68
CA THR A 99 1.56 -7.99 -1.48
C THR A 99 2.61 -8.04 -2.60
N SER A 100 3.48 -9.03 -2.61
CA SER A 100 4.45 -9.29 -3.69
C SER A 100 3.78 -10.00 -4.88
N GLU A 101 4.33 -9.82 -6.08
CA GLU A 101 3.93 -10.63 -7.25
C GLU A 101 4.13 -12.13 -7.06
N LEU A 102 5.05 -12.51 -6.16
CA LEU A 102 5.36 -13.89 -5.79
C LEU A 102 4.29 -14.54 -4.89
N ASP A 103 3.41 -13.76 -4.26
CA ASP A 103 2.33 -14.25 -3.38
C ASP A 103 1.09 -14.65 -4.20
N ASP A 104 0.81 -15.95 -4.33
CA ASP A 104 -0.49 -16.46 -4.73
C ASP A 104 -1.43 -16.54 -3.51
N ILE A 105 -2.20 -15.46 -3.34
CA ILE A 105 -3.20 -15.30 -2.27
C ILE A 105 -4.26 -16.42 -2.17
N ASN A 106 -4.36 -17.31 -3.15
CA ASN A 106 -5.27 -18.46 -3.12
C ASN A 106 -4.62 -19.74 -2.57
N ILE A 107 -3.30 -19.73 -2.36
CA ILE A 107 -2.52 -20.86 -1.84
C ILE A 107 -1.98 -20.48 -0.47
N PRO A 108 -2.56 -21.00 0.63
CA PRO A 108 -2.07 -20.71 1.96
C PRO A 108 -0.61 -21.15 2.17
N ASN A 109 0.22 -20.26 2.74
CA ASN A 109 1.63 -20.49 3.07
C ASN A 109 2.54 -20.78 1.85
N ASP A 110 2.20 -20.28 0.67
CA ASP A 110 3.12 -20.26 -0.47
C ASP A 110 4.31 -19.32 -0.19
N LEU A 111 4.04 -18.18 0.45
CA LEU A 111 4.99 -17.36 1.18
C LEU A 111 4.81 -17.54 2.69
N THR A 112 5.91 -17.47 3.41
CA THR A 112 6.01 -17.70 4.85
C THR A 112 6.38 -16.41 5.57
N LYS A 113 6.42 -16.48 6.91
CA LYS A 113 6.80 -15.34 7.74
C LYS A 113 8.23 -14.83 7.53
N GLU A 114 9.09 -15.66 6.92
CA GLU A 114 10.50 -15.34 6.65
C GLU A 114 10.70 -14.71 5.26
N ASP A 115 9.69 -14.76 4.41
CA ASP A 115 9.72 -14.13 3.09
C ASP A 115 9.37 -12.65 3.25
N ARG A 116 10.39 -11.81 3.22
CA ARG A 116 10.30 -10.36 3.51
C ARG A 116 11.06 -9.59 2.43
N GLY A 117 10.76 -8.30 2.29
CA GLY A 117 11.49 -7.41 1.38
C GLY A 117 11.31 -7.82 -0.06
N LEU A 118 10.10 -8.23 -0.45
CA LEU A 118 9.80 -8.66 -1.82
C LEU A 118 9.24 -7.52 -2.68
N TRP A 119 8.85 -6.41 -2.05
CA TRP A 119 8.49 -5.13 -2.65
C TRP A 119 8.62 -4.01 -1.61
N GLY A 120 8.45 -2.76 -1.99
CA GLY A 120 8.72 -1.59 -1.14
C GLY A 120 7.71 -1.43 0.00
N GLY A 121 6.41 -1.39 -0.31
CA GLY A 121 5.36 -1.04 0.66
C GLY A 121 4.55 0.17 0.22
N ILE A 122 3.91 0.83 1.19
CA ILE A 122 3.02 1.98 0.93
C ILE A 122 3.51 3.20 1.71
N ILE A 123 3.61 4.34 1.03
CA ILE A 123 4.00 5.62 1.64
C ILE A 123 2.88 6.64 1.46
N LEU A 124 2.41 7.24 2.55
CA LEU A 124 1.48 8.38 2.53
C LEU A 124 2.21 9.64 2.98
N LEU A 125 2.21 10.66 2.13
CA LEU A 125 2.88 11.94 2.40
C LEU A 125 1.82 13.02 2.59
N GLY A 126 1.69 13.52 3.81
CA GLY A 126 0.75 14.56 4.20
C GLY A 126 1.39 15.94 4.42
N ARG A 127 0.54 16.89 4.81
CA ARG A 127 0.89 18.31 5.04
C ARG A 127 0.86 18.73 6.50
N ALA A 128 0.76 17.79 7.43
CA ALA A 128 0.81 18.11 8.85
C ALA A 128 2.22 18.56 9.27
N THR A 129 2.30 19.10 10.47
CA THR A 129 3.58 19.55 11.02
C THR A 129 4.44 18.38 11.51
N THR A 130 5.75 18.60 11.54
CA THR A 130 6.73 17.73 12.19
C THR A 130 7.56 18.57 13.17
N ASN A 131 8.42 17.96 13.98
CA ASN A 131 9.38 18.68 14.84
C ASN A 131 10.69 19.03 14.12
N GLN A 132 10.78 18.81 12.81
CA GLN A 132 11.97 19.10 12.01
C GLN A 132 12.18 20.61 11.82
N PRO A 133 13.42 21.06 11.60
CA PRO A 133 13.71 22.49 11.40
C PRO A 133 13.13 23.07 10.10
N THR A 134 12.79 22.22 9.14
CA THR A 134 12.20 22.58 7.84
C THR A 134 10.72 22.22 7.78
N THR A 135 9.92 23.10 7.19
CA THR A 135 8.47 22.88 6.98
C THR A 135 8.16 21.70 6.07
N GLU A 136 9.06 21.38 5.14
CA GLU A 136 8.94 20.24 4.25
C GLU A 136 10.22 19.44 4.30
N ASN A 137 10.10 18.11 4.25
CA ASN A 137 11.21 17.15 4.34
C ASN A 137 11.09 16.12 3.21
N GLN A 138 12.20 15.50 2.84
CA GLN A 138 12.20 14.36 1.90
C GLN A 138 11.97 13.09 2.71
N ILE A 139 11.07 12.22 2.26
CA ILE A 139 10.91 10.90 2.88
C ILE A 139 12.13 10.02 2.60
N GLU A 140 12.53 9.24 3.58
CA GLU A 140 13.57 8.22 3.45
C GLU A 140 13.20 7.14 2.43
N GLY A 141 14.19 6.39 1.92
CA GLY A 141 14.00 5.34 0.92
C GLY A 141 13.65 5.80 -0.49
N ILE A 142 13.11 7.01 -0.69
CA ILE A 142 12.74 7.52 -2.02
C ILE A 142 13.80 8.50 -2.54
N PRO A 143 14.36 8.31 -3.76
CA PRO A 143 15.34 9.23 -4.32
C PRO A 143 14.85 10.68 -4.35
N ASN A 144 15.73 11.62 -4.00
CA ASN A 144 15.45 13.06 -4.02
C ASN A 144 14.90 13.57 -5.36
N THR A 145 15.25 12.91 -6.47
CA THR A 145 14.78 13.24 -7.82
C THR A 145 13.28 13.00 -8.01
N GLU A 146 12.67 12.13 -7.21
CA GLU A 146 11.24 11.79 -7.27
C GLU A 146 10.35 12.77 -6.50
N ASN A 147 10.94 13.73 -5.77
CA ASN A 147 10.22 14.78 -5.05
C ASN A 147 9.12 14.24 -4.10
N ALA A 148 9.43 13.15 -3.38
CA ALA A 148 8.56 12.55 -2.36
C ALA A 148 8.60 13.33 -1.04
N ARG A 149 8.10 14.56 -1.08
CA ARG A 149 8.10 15.49 0.06
C ARG A 149 6.94 15.23 1.00
N PHE A 150 7.17 15.32 2.30
CA PHE A 150 6.14 15.39 3.36
C PHE A 150 6.33 16.64 4.23
N GLY A 151 5.34 16.96 5.05
CA GLY A 151 5.38 18.09 5.98
C GLY A 151 4.61 19.32 5.50
N GLY A 152 4.32 20.21 6.42
CA GLY A 152 3.62 21.45 6.16
C GLY A 152 3.18 22.14 7.45
N THR A 153 2.07 22.83 7.37
CA THR A 153 1.49 23.60 8.49
C THR A 153 0.03 23.24 8.74
N ASP A 154 -0.46 22.15 8.14
CA ASP A 154 -1.87 21.75 8.21
C ASP A 154 -2.04 20.41 8.93
N ASP A 155 -2.13 20.48 10.26
CA ASP A 155 -2.42 19.30 11.10
C ASP A 155 -3.81 18.70 10.82
N ASN A 156 -4.66 19.39 10.06
CA ASN A 156 -5.96 18.89 9.64
C ASN A 156 -5.93 18.34 8.20
N ASP A 157 -4.76 18.15 7.59
CA ASP A 157 -4.64 17.57 6.24
C ASP A 157 -5.33 16.20 6.15
N ASN A 158 -5.81 15.87 4.95
CA ASN A 158 -6.55 14.65 4.68
C ASN A 158 -5.98 13.94 3.45
N SER A 159 -5.17 12.91 3.70
CA SER A 159 -4.57 12.04 2.69
C SER A 159 -5.52 10.89 2.25
N GLY A 160 -6.73 10.83 2.81
CA GLY A 160 -7.79 9.90 2.43
C GLY A 160 -8.16 8.87 3.51
N VAL A 161 -8.48 7.66 3.08
CA VAL A 161 -8.96 6.56 3.91
C VAL A 161 -8.23 5.27 3.55
N MET A 162 -7.65 4.62 4.54
CA MET A 162 -7.22 3.23 4.49
C MET A 162 -7.92 2.47 5.61
N ARG A 163 -8.80 1.53 5.24
CA ARG A 163 -9.54 0.70 6.18
C ARG A 163 -9.63 -0.74 5.71
N TYR A 164 -9.40 -1.71 6.60
CA TYR A 164 -9.37 -3.15 6.27
C TYR A 164 -8.40 -3.42 5.11
N VAL A 165 -7.15 -3.07 5.35
CA VAL A 165 -6.05 -3.23 4.41
C VAL A 165 -5.05 -4.23 4.99
N SER A 166 -4.62 -5.18 4.17
CA SER A 166 -3.55 -6.12 4.49
C SER A 166 -2.34 -5.79 3.63
N ILE A 167 -1.21 -5.51 4.26
CA ILE A 167 0.06 -5.20 3.60
C ILE A 167 1.05 -6.30 3.97
N ARG A 168 1.60 -7.00 2.98
CA ARG A 168 2.37 -8.22 3.22
C ARG A 168 3.70 -8.20 2.48
N HIS A 169 4.74 -8.78 3.08
CA HIS A 169 6.00 -9.09 2.39
C HIS A 169 6.74 -7.87 1.81
N GLY A 170 6.48 -6.66 2.36
CA GLY A 170 7.15 -5.41 1.99
C GLY A 170 8.56 -5.29 2.60
N GLY A 171 9.18 -4.10 2.59
CA GLY A 171 10.48 -3.90 3.25
C GLY A 171 11.68 -3.81 2.30
N PHE A 172 11.51 -3.54 1.00
CA PHE A 172 12.64 -3.55 0.07
C PHE A 172 13.53 -2.31 0.25
N SER A 173 14.86 -2.49 0.33
CA SER A 173 15.86 -1.40 0.31
C SER A 173 15.99 -0.81 -1.08
N ILE A 174 15.47 0.39 -1.30
CA ILE A 174 15.57 1.05 -2.61
C ILE A 174 16.99 1.52 -2.89
N SER A 175 17.71 1.99 -1.86
CA SER A 175 19.07 2.51 -2.03
C SER A 175 20.14 1.41 -2.06
N GLY A 176 19.79 0.17 -1.71
CA GLY A 176 20.73 -0.93 -1.52
C GLY A 176 21.66 -0.71 -0.32
N VAL A 177 21.38 0.29 0.51
CA VAL A 177 22.04 0.53 1.78
C VAL A 177 21.21 -0.15 2.86
N PRO A 178 21.79 -1.05 3.67
CA PRO A 178 21.10 -1.62 4.82
C PRO A 178 20.70 -0.53 5.83
N GLY A 179 19.44 -0.52 6.27
CA GLY A 179 18.85 0.49 7.14
C GLY A 179 18.26 1.70 6.42
N ASP A 180 17.93 1.58 5.13
CA ASP A 180 17.26 2.60 4.29
C ASP A 180 16.18 1.90 3.44
N GLU A 181 15.50 0.96 4.08
CA GLU A 181 14.37 0.22 3.57
C GLU A 181 13.07 1.03 3.65
N ILE A 182 12.09 0.67 2.83
CA ILE A 182 10.74 1.23 2.94
C ILE A 182 9.91 0.34 3.86
N ASN A 183 9.11 0.95 4.72
CA ASN A 183 8.28 0.26 5.71
C ASN A 183 7.01 -0.33 5.10
N GLY A 184 6.31 -1.18 5.86
CA GLY A 184 5.02 -1.70 5.41
C GLY A 184 4.02 -0.58 5.12
N LEU A 185 3.82 0.29 6.12
CA LEU A 185 3.08 1.54 5.95
C LEU A 185 3.85 2.72 6.55
N THR A 186 4.43 3.53 5.67
CA THR A 186 5.11 4.79 6.03
C THR A 186 4.12 5.95 6.02
N LEU A 187 4.10 6.73 7.10
CA LEU A 187 3.20 7.86 7.32
C LEU A 187 4.00 9.14 7.55
N GLY A 188 4.35 9.83 6.46
CA GLY A 188 5.07 11.10 6.51
C GLY A 188 4.13 12.28 6.72
N ALA A 189 4.14 12.89 7.90
CA ALA A 189 3.32 14.06 8.25
C ALA A 189 1.85 13.96 7.84
N VAL A 190 1.24 12.78 8.03
CA VAL A 190 -0.18 12.55 7.70
C VAL A 190 -1.07 13.29 8.71
N GLY A 191 -2.05 14.03 8.22
CA GLY A 191 -2.92 14.88 9.04
C GLY A 191 -4.09 14.15 9.71
N SER A 192 -4.62 14.78 10.75
CA SER A 192 -5.64 14.22 11.66
C SER A 192 -7.01 13.95 11.03
N GLN A 193 -7.29 14.47 9.83
CA GLN A 193 -8.51 14.15 9.08
C GLN A 193 -8.37 12.90 8.20
N THR A 194 -7.17 12.31 8.12
CA THR A 194 -6.94 11.02 7.45
C THR A 194 -7.42 9.87 8.32
N VAL A 195 -8.02 8.86 7.71
CA VAL A 195 -8.51 7.66 8.42
C VAL A 195 -7.59 6.48 8.13
N ILE A 196 -6.97 5.93 9.17
CA ILE A 196 -6.09 4.74 9.09
C ILE A 196 -6.57 3.75 10.17
N GLU A 197 -7.34 2.75 9.78
CA GLU A 197 -8.03 1.85 10.72
C GLU A 197 -8.04 0.40 10.24
N HIS A 198 -7.93 -0.59 11.13
CA HIS A 198 -7.98 -2.02 10.74
C HIS A 198 -6.96 -2.37 9.66
N ILE A 199 -5.68 -2.10 9.92
CA ILE A 199 -4.60 -2.45 9.01
C ILE A 199 -3.78 -3.57 9.64
N GLU A 200 -3.40 -4.56 8.84
CA GLU A 200 -2.35 -5.50 9.19
C GLU A 200 -1.13 -5.25 8.30
N VAL A 201 0.05 -5.26 8.93
CA VAL A 201 1.32 -5.43 8.24
C VAL A 201 1.91 -6.77 8.67
N TYR A 202 2.22 -7.60 7.68
CA TYR A 202 2.72 -8.96 7.87
C TYR A 202 4.04 -9.15 7.12
N SER A 203 5.08 -9.61 7.81
CA SER A 203 6.36 -9.97 7.20
C SER A 203 7.00 -8.84 6.40
N ASN A 204 7.04 -7.64 6.97
CA ASN A 204 7.86 -6.58 6.43
C ASN A 204 9.34 -6.81 6.77
N PHE A 205 10.28 -6.50 5.87
CA PHE A 205 11.70 -6.65 6.21
C PHE A 205 12.14 -5.59 7.22
N ASP A 206 11.72 -4.35 7.00
CA ASP A 206 11.93 -3.26 7.93
C ASP A 206 10.70 -3.10 8.85
N ASP A 207 10.35 -1.88 9.24
CA ASP A 207 9.25 -1.65 10.16
C ASP A 207 7.88 -2.02 9.61
N GLY A 208 6.99 -2.43 10.52
CA GLY A 208 5.59 -2.61 10.19
C GLY A 208 4.93 -1.28 9.80
N TYR A 209 5.04 -0.31 10.70
CA TYR A 209 4.53 1.04 10.52
C TYR A 209 5.58 2.01 10.99
N GLU A 210 5.76 3.08 10.23
CA GLU A 210 6.63 4.17 10.64
C GLU A 210 5.96 5.52 10.44
N TRP A 211 6.00 6.36 11.49
CA TRP A 211 5.51 7.72 11.44
C TRP A 211 6.67 8.70 11.37
N PHE A 212 6.71 9.52 10.31
CA PHE A 212 7.59 10.67 10.25
C PHE A 212 6.79 11.93 10.55
N GLY A 213 6.57 12.19 11.84
CA GLY A 213 5.76 13.30 12.33
C GLY A 213 4.28 13.18 11.96
N GLY A 214 3.56 14.30 11.97
CA GLY A 214 2.13 14.35 11.65
C GLY A 214 1.21 14.14 12.86
N THR A 215 -0.09 14.09 12.56
CA THR A 215 -1.17 14.12 13.56
C THR A 215 -2.30 13.11 13.32
N VAL A 216 -2.09 12.19 12.38
CA VAL A 216 -3.05 11.13 12.07
C VAL A 216 -3.30 10.25 13.30
N ARG A 217 -4.57 9.95 13.57
CA ARG A 217 -4.92 8.97 14.61
C ARG A 217 -5.20 7.64 13.96
N THR A 218 -4.46 6.61 14.37
CA THR A 218 -4.65 5.25 13.88
C THR A 218 -5.39 4.39 14.90
N LYS A 219 -6.11 3.36 14.43
CA LYS A 219 -6.80 2.41 15.31
C LYS A 219 -6.76 1.00 14.75
N TRP A 220 -6.65 0.02 15.65
CA TRP A 220 -6.69 -1.41 15.31
C TRP A 220 -5.62 -1.76 14.27
N LEU A 221 -4.37 -1.52 14.64
CA LEU A 221 -3.23 -1.91 13.83
C LEU A 221 -2.67 -3.23 14.33
N VAL A 222 -2.30 -4.09 13.39
CA VAL A 222 -1.54 -5.32 13.65
C VAL A 222 -0.22 -5.19 12.90
N SER A 223 0.87 -5.49 13.60
CA SER A 223 2.21 -5.63 13.03
C SER A 223 2.74 -7.00 13.46
N ALA A 224 3.12 -7.84 12.51
CA ALA A 224 3.53 -9.21 12.78
C ALA A 224 4.69 -9.65 11.89
N PHE A 225 5.70 -10.25 12.52
CA PHE A 225 6.87 -10.82 11.83
C PHE A 225 7.67 -9.82 10.99
N CYS A 226 7.65 -8.54 11.36
CA CYS A 226 8.62 -7.56 10.87
C CYS A 226 10.04 -7.95 11.32
N ALA A 227 11.06 -7.66 10.50
CA ALA A 227 12.44 -8.00 10.89
C ALA A 227 13.11 -6.94 11.77
N ASP A 228 12.67 -5.68 11.69
CA ASP A 228 13.01 -4.62 12.64
C ASP A 228 11.81 -4.29 13.56
N ASP A 229 11.33 -3.04 13.63
CA ASP A 229 10.33 -2.63 14.60
C ASP A 229 8.89 -2.91 14.15
N GLY A 230 8.02 -3.16 15.13
CA GLY A 230 6.59 -3.31 14.86
C GLY A 230 5.94 -1.97 14.52
N PHE A 231 6.37 -0.92 15.23
CA PHE A 231 5.86 0.45 15.19
C PHE A 231 7.00 1.39 15.58
N ASP A 232 7.47 2.21 14.64
CA ASP A 232 8.46 3.26 14.92
C ASP A 232 7.86 4.65 14.68
N TRP A 233 8.22 5.61 15.52
CA TRP A 233 7.68 6.96 15.50
C TRP A 233 8.80 7.95 15.66
N ASP A 234 8.85 8.80 14.66
CA ASP A 234 9.95 9.69 14.45
C ASP A 234 9.41 11.10 14.17
N MET A 235 10.32 12.07 14.18
CA MET A 235 10.03 13.45 13.79
C MET A 235 8.82 14.12 14.49
N GLY A 236 8.53 13.71 15.73
CA GLY A 236 7.56 14.35 16.62
C GLY A 236 6.09 14.08 16.27
N PHE A 237 5.76 12.86 15.88
CA PHE A 237 4.38 12.39 15.73
C PHE A 237 3.56 12.64 17.02
N ARG A 238 2.29 13.07 16.89
CA ARG A 238 1.45 13.43 18.05
C ARG A 238 -0.06 13.36 17.82
#